data_AF-A0A497EJI7-F1
#
_entry.id   AF-A0A497EJI7-F1
#
_cell.length_a   1.000
_cell.length_b   1.000
_cell.length_c   1.000
_cell.angle_alpha   90.00
_cell.angle_beta   90.00
_cell.angle_gamma   90.00
#
_symmetry.space_group_name_H-M   'P 1'
#
loop_
_entity.id
_entity.type
_entity.pdbx_description
1 polymer ?
#
loop_
_entity_poly.entity_id
_entity_poly.type
_entity_poly.pdbx_seq_one_letter_code
_entity_poly.pdbx_strand_id
1 'polypeptide(L)'
;MREKIRIEITGPETDYATYTGYLWLIEIKPLLEEEFQLEVEIDWVKKSDIEDFPIFSINRKKVFEGLPGEAFYLYEIIKSFLERKLRE
;
A
#
# COMPACT_ATOMS: atom_id res chain seq x y z
N MET A 1 15.26 13.65 10.94
CA MET A 1 14.23 12.61 11.12
C MET A 1 13.74 12.24 9.73
N ARG A 2 13.64 10.95 9.40
CA ARG A 2 13.00 10.53 8.15
C ARG A 2 11.50 10.73 8.27
N GLU A 3 10.86 11.15 7.19
CA GLU A 3 9.39 11.20 7.13
C GLU A 3 8.85 9.78 7.28
N LYS A 4 7.72 9.62 7.97
CA LYS A 4 7.09 8.32 8.20
C LYS A 4 5.74 8.27 7.53
N ILE A 5 5.49 7.23 6.74
CA ILE A 5 4.18 6.97 6.13
C ILE A 5 3.63 5.64 6.64
N ARG A 6 2.31 5.57 6.74
CA ARG A 6 1.58 4.33 7.03
C ARG A 6 0.84 3.90 5.78
N ILE A 7 1.14 2.69 5.30
CA ILE A 7 0.41 2.02 4.24
C ILE A 7 -0.52 0.99 4.87
N GLU A 8 -1.81 1.13 4.62
CA GLU A 8 -2.85 0.23 5.10
C GLU A 8 -3.37 -0.60 3.94
N ILE A 9 -3.47 -1.91 4.12
CA ILE A 9 -4.25 -2.80 3.26
C ILE A 9 -5.49 -3.26 4.03
N THR A 10 -6.67 -3.03 3.45
CA THR A 10 -7.95 -3.38 4.05
C THR A 10 -8.59 -4.52 3.28
N GLY A 11 -8.95 -5.58 3.99
CA GLY A 11 -9.64 -6.74 3.44
C GLY A 11 -9.58 -7.94 4.38
N PRO A 12 -10.28 -9.04 4.05
CA PRO A 12 -10.29 -10.24 4.88
C PRO A 12 -8.94 -10.96 4.80
N GLU A 13 -8.48 -11.55 5.91
CA GLU A 13 -7.25 -12.37 5.89
C GLU A 13 -7.38 -13.68 5.09
N THR A 14 -8.63 -14.11 4.87
CA THR A 14 -8.97 -15.27 4.04
C THR A 14 -9.01 -14.97 2.55
N ASP A 15 -8.95 -13.69 2.16
CA ASP A 15 -8.99 -13.31 0.76
C ASP A 15 -7.60 -13.37 0.12
N TYR A 16 -7.52 -14.06 -1.02
CA TYR A 16 -6.29 -14.25 -1.77
C TYR A 16 -5.70 -12.91 -2.25
N ALA A 17 -6.55 -12.01 -2.75
CA ALA A 17 -6.10 -10.75 -3.32
C ALA A 17 -5.49 -9.85 -2.23
N THR A 18 -6.13 -9.80 -1.06
CA THR A 18 -5.67 -9.05 0.10
C THR A 18 -4.38 -9.63 0.67
N TYR A 19 -4.29 -10.95 0.82
CA TYR A 19 -3.05 -11.59 1.26
C TYR A 19 -1.89 -11.34 0.30
N THR A 20 -2.13 -11.50 -1.01
CA THR A 20 -1.12 -11.24 -2.04
C THR A 20 -0.67 -9.79 -2.02
N GLY A 21 -1.61 -8.85 -1.91
CA GLY A 21 -1.33 -7.42 -1.80
C GLY A 21 -0.46 -7.08 -0.57
N TYR A 22 -0.74 -7.71 0.58
CA TYR A 22 0.07 -7.53 1.79
C TYR A 22 1.51 -8.02 1.60
N LEU A 23 1.69 -9.20 1.00
CA LEU A 23 3.03 -9.72 0.69
C LEU A 23 3.79 -8.80 -0.27
N TRP A 24 3.12 -8.28 -1.29
CA TRP A 24 3.73 -7.32 -2.20
C TRP A 24 4.11 -6.01 -1.51
N LEU A 25 3.31 -5.51 -0.56
CA LEU A 25 3.70 -4.35 0.24
C LEU A 25 5.00 -4.61 1.01
N ILE A 26 5.16 -5.80 1.60
CA ILE A 26 6.40 -6.19 2.28
C ILE A 26 7.58 -6.22 1.31
N GLU A 27 7.37 -6.77 0.10
CA GLU A 27 8.38 -6.88 -0.94
C GLU A 27 8.86 -5.50 -1.44
N ILE A 28 7.94 -4.58 -1.70
CA ILE A 28 8.26 -3.25 -2.26
C ILE A 28 8.63 -2.23 -1.19
N LYS A 29 8.34 -2.49 0.09
CA LYS A 29 8.70 -1.63 1.22
C LYS A 29 10.15 -1.11 1.17
N PRO A 30 11.19 -1.96 1.06
CA PRO A 30 12.57 -1.47 1.02
C PRO A 30 12.83 -0.53 -0.17
N LEU A 31 12.20 -0.77 -1.33
CA LEU A 31 12.34 0.09 -2.51
C LEU A 31 11.78 1.49 -2.23
N LEU A 32 10.60 1.55 -1.61
CA LEU A 32 9.96 2.82 -1.22
C LEU A 32 10.78 3.59 -0.18
N GLU A 33 11.30 2.90 0.84
CA GLU A 33 12.13 3.50 1.89
C GLU A 33 13.44 4.06 1.33
N GLU A 34 14.07 3.35 0.39
CA GLU A 34 15.30 3.78 -0.27
C GLU A 34 15.06 4.97 -1.22
N GLU A 35 14.09 4.86 -2.12
CA GLU A 35 13.85 5.88 -3.14
C GLU A 35 13.38 7.22 -2.57
N PHE A 36 12.48 7.18 -1.58
CA PHE A 36 11.88 8.39 -1.00
C PHE A 36 12.53 8.82 0.32
N GLN A 37 13.57 8.12 0.79
CA GLN A 37 14.27 8.42 2.06
C GLN A 37 13.32 8.54 3.28
N LEU A 38 12.29 7.69 3.32
CA LEU A 38 11.24 7.66 4.34
C LEU A 38 11.23 6.34 5.12
N GLU A 39 10.41 6.27 6.17
CA GLU A 39 10.07 5.04 6.91
C GLU A 39 8.67 4.58 6.50
N VAL A 40 8.51 3.30 6.16
CA VAL A 40 7.21 2.71 5.81
C VAL A 40 6.72 1.78 6.91
N GLU A 41 5.56 2.09 7.48
CA GLU A 41 4.79 1.18 8.32
C GLU A 41 3.69 0.51 7.48
N ILE A 42 3.55 -0.82 7.57
CA ILE A 42 2.50 -1.57 6.87
C ILE A 42 1.54 -2.12 7.91
N ASP A 43 0.27 -1.79 7.76
CA ASP A 43 -0.81 -2.29 8.61
C ASP A 43 -1.84 -3.05 7.76
N TRP A 44 -2.31 -4.19 8.27
CA TRP A 44 -3.45 -4.90 7.70
C TRP A 44 -4.70 -4.64 8.53
N VAL A 45 -5.66 -3.92 7.95
CA VAL A 45 -6.98 -3.67 8.52
C VAL A 45 -7.93 -4.81 8.13
N LYS A 46 -8.10 -5.77 9.03
CA LYS A 46 -8.96 -6.95 8.81
C LYS A 46 -10.44 -6.54 8.79
N LYS A 47 -11.06 -6.53 7.61
CA LYS A 47 -12.48 -6.23 7.41
C LYS A 47 -13.07 -7.13 6.33
N SER A 48 -14.27 -7.61 6.56
CA SER A 48 -15.01 -8.52 5.67
C SER A 48 -16.36 -7.97 5.24
N ASP A 49 -16.72 -6.77 5.69
CA ASP A 49 -17.98 -6.06 5.44
C ASP A 49 -17.88 -5.08 4.25
N ILE A 50 -16.83 -5.18 3.46
CA ILE A 50 -16.58 -4.38 2.26
C ILE A 50 -16.59 -5.28 1.03
N GLU A 51 -17.16 -4.81 -0.07
CA GLU A 51 -17.28 -5.59 -1.31
C GLU A 51 -16.00 -5.54 -2.16
N ASP A 52 -15.28 -4.42 -2.14
CA ASP A 52 -14.16 -4.16 -3.05
C ASP A 52 -12.80 -4.20 -2.34
N PHE A 53 -12.36 -5.38 -1.88
CA PHE A 53 -11.02 -5.59 -1.32
C PHE A 53 -10.03 -6.18 -2.35
N PRO A 54 -8.71 -5.96 -2.18
CA PRO A 54 -8.10 -5.11 -1.16
C PRO A 54 -8.22 -3.61 -1.45
N ILE A 55 -8.31 -2.82 -0.38
CA ILE A 55 -8.17 -1.36 -0.45
C ILE A 55 -6.82 -0.96 0.10
N PHE A 56 -6.02 -0.27 -0.72
CA PHE A 56 -4.73 0.30 -0.31
C PHE A 56 -4.90 1.77 0.05
N SER A 57 -4.43 2.16 1.23
CA SER A 57 -4.45 3.53 1.72
C SER A 57 -3.09 3.97 2.21
N ILE A 58 -2.75 5.25 2.04
CA ILE A 58 -1.54 5.86 2.59
C ILE A 58 -1.97 7.01 3.49
N ASN A 59 -1.55 6.97 4.76
CA ASN A 59 -1.96 7.93 5.78
C ASN A 59 -3.49 8.14 5.80
N ARG A 60 -4.26 7.02 5.77
CA ARG A 60 -5.73 6.97 5.71
C ARG A 60 -6.38 7.52 4.44
N LYS A 61 -5.61 7.91 3.43
CA LYS A 61 -6.13 8.31 2.12
C LYS A 61 -6.12 7.10 1.19
N LYS A 62 -7.29 6.71 0.69
CA LYS A 62 -7.43 5.66 -0.33
C LYS A 62 -6.59 6.00 -1.56
N VAL A 63 -5.73 5.08 -1.97
CA VAL A 63 -4.85 5.19 -3.13
C VAL A 63 -5.35 4.30 -4.26
N PHE A 64 -5.74 3.07 -3.94
CA PHE A 64 -6.10 2.05 -4.93
C PHE A 64 -7.09 1.03 -4.35
N GLU A 65 -7.82 0.37 -5.24
CA GLU A 65 -8.78 -0.68 -4.93
C GLU A 65 -8.58 -1.84 -5.91
N GLY A 66 -8.64 -3.07 -5.39
CA GLY A 66 -8.32 -4.29 -6.11
C GLY A 66 -6.84 -4.64 -6.04
N LEU A 67 -6.45 -5.75 -6.66
CA LEU A 67 -5.05 -6.19 -6.77
C LEU A 67 -4.59 -5.98 -8.22
N PRO A 68 -3.45 -5.28 -8.47
CA PRO A 68 -2.94 -5.17 -9.82
C PRO A 68 -2.35 -6.50 -10.31
N GLY A 69 -2.06 -6.62 -11.61
CA GLY A 69 -1.58 -7.88 -12.18
C GLY A 69 -0.23 -8.36 -11.64
N GLU A 70 0.61 -7.43 -11.17
CA GLU A 70 1.98 -7.70 -10.69
C GLU A 70 2.36 -6.73 -9.56
N ALA A 71 3.30 -7.15 -8.69
CA ALA A 71 3.80 -6.34 -7.58
C ALA A 71 4.39 -4.99 -8.04
N PHE A 72 5.05 -4.97 -9.20
CA PHE A 72 5.66 -3.77 -9.75
C PHE A 72 4.61 -2.67 -10.05
N TYR A 73 3.41 -3.05 -10.50
CA TYR A 73 2.33 -2.08 -10.70
C TYR A 73 1.83 -1.47 -9.38
N LEU A 74 1.79 -2.26 -8.30
CA LEU A 74 1.45 -1.74 -6.97
C LEU A 74 2.48 -0.69 -6.51
N TYR A 75 3.76 -0.96 -6.73
CA TYR A 75 4.84 -0.01 -6.48
C TYR A 75 4.67 1.27 -7.30
N GLU A 76 4.43 1.19 -8.61
CA GLU A 76 4.23 2.37 -9.47
C GLU A 76 3.02 3.22 -9.04
N ILE A 77 1.93 2.57 -8.59
CA ILE A 77 0.75 3.26 -8.05
C ILE A 77 1.12 4.06 -6.79
N ILE A 78 1.82 3.43 -5.84
CA ILE A 78 2.25 4.07 -4.59
C ILE A 78 3.26 5.18 -4.86
N LYS A 79 4.24 4.93 -5.73
CA LYS A 79 5.23 5.89 -6.21
C LYS A 79 4.55 7.14 -6.77
N SER A 80 3.59 6.97 -7.70
CA SER A 80 2.87 8.10 -8.29
C SER A 80 2.11 8.91 -7.25
N PHE A 81 1.56 8.27 -6.21
CA PHE A 81 0.93 8.97 -5.10
C PHE A 81 1.92 9.81 -4.28
N LEU A 82 3.07 9.22 -3.91
CA LEU A 82 4.11 9.89 -3.12
C LEU A 82 4.75 11.06 -3.89
N GLU A 83 5.04 10.88 -5.18
CA GLU A 83 5.58 11.94 -6.04
C GLU A 83 4.64 13.15 -6.15
N ARG A 84 3.33 12.93 -6.18
CA ARG A 84 2.34 14.03 -6.17
C ARG A 84 2.33 14.74 -4.82
N LYS A 85 2.40 13.99 -3.73
CA LYS A 85 2.44 14.53 -2.36
C LYS A 85 3.64 15.44 -2.10
N LEU A 86 4.81 15.12 -2.67
CA LEU A 86 6.03 15.93 -2.53
C LEU A 86 6.05 17.21 -3.39
N ARG A 87 5.12 17.33 -4.35
CA ARG A 87 5.00 18.52 -5.21
C ARG A 87 3.96 19.53 -4.68
N GLU A 88 3.19 19.17 -3.66
CA GLU A 88 2.25 20.04 -2.94
C GLU A 88 2.98 20.81 -1.82
#